data_AF-C2KVK0-F1
#
_entry.id   AF-C2KVK0-F1
#
_cell.length_a   1.000
_cell.length_b   1.000
_cell.length_c   1.000
_cell.angle_alpha   90.00
_cell.angle_beta   90.00
_cell.angle_gamma   90.00
#
_symmetry.space_group_name_H-M   'P 1'
#
loop_
_entity.id
_entity.type
_entity.pdbx_description
1 polymer ?
#
loop_
_entity_poly.entity_id
_entity_poly.type
_entity_poly.pdbx_seq_one_letter_code
_entity_poly.pdbx_strand_id
1 'polypeptide(L)' 'MDYKAMRDRIDDIVNDNHRDFVKTIISIEKAINDESVLDKLYDDYMDNDSLNLLHEEFDYMIEELRK' A
#
# COMPACT_ATOMS: atom_id res chain seq x y z
N MET A 1 23.17 -3.12 5.09
CA MET A 1 22.43 -2.11 5.87
C MET A 1 21.89 -2.82 7.09
N ASP A 2 22.10 -2.29 8.29
CA ASP A 2 21.48 -2.89 9.48
C ASP A 2 19.99 -2.51 9.56
N TYR A 3 19.27 -3.17 10.46
CA TYR A 3 17.84 -2.96 10.63
C TYR A 3 17.47 -1.49 10.91
N LYS A 4 18.26 -0.76 11.71
CA LYS A 4 17.95 0.63 12.06
C LYS A 4 18.12 1.52 10.85
N ALA A 5 19.24 1.39 10.14
CA ALA A 5 19.47 2.14 8.91
C ALA A 5 18.42 1.83 7.82
N MET A 6 17.90 0.59 7.76
CA MET A 6 16.82 0.23 6.85
C MET A 6 15.49 0.86 7.27
N ARG A 7 15.17 0.81 8.57
CA ARG A 7 13.95 1.42 9.12
C ARG A 7 13.96 2.92 8.88
N ASP A 8 15.04 3.61 9.22
CA ASP A 8 15.15 5.07 9.08
C ASP A 8 14.95 5.48 7.62
N ARG A 9 15.55 4.74 6.68
CA ARG A 9 15.36 4.99 5.25
C ARG A 9 13.93 4.74 4.76
N ILE A 10 13.25 3.73 5.31
CA ILE A 10 11.83 3.50 5.00
C ILE A 10 10.97 4.59 5.62
N ASP A 11 11.28 5.05 6.85
CA ASP A 11 10.56 6.12 7.54
C ASP A 11 10.63 7.43 6.73
N ASP A 12 11.80 7.76 6.18
CA ASP A 12 11.96 8.91 5.27
C ASP A 12 11.05 8.77 4.03
N ILE A 13 10.99 7.59 3.41
CA ILE A 13 10.15 7.32 2.23
C ILE A 13 8.66 7.38 2.57
N VAL A 14 8.26 6.82 3.72
CA VAL A 14 6.86 6.83 4.20
C VAL A 14 6.40 8.27 4.44
N ASN A 15 7.25 9.12 5.01
CA ASN A 15 6.91 10.52 5.28
C ASN A 15 6.89 11.38 4.00
N ASP A 16 7.86 11.20 3.10
CA ASP A 16 7.97 12.01 1.88
C ASP A 16 7.02 11.55 0.76
N ASN A 17 6.77 10.25 0.66
CA ASN A 17 5.98 9.65 -0.41
C ASN A 17 5.19 8.42 0.06
N HIS A 18 4.31 8.67 1.04
CA HIS A 18 3.41 7.66 1.61
C HIS A 18 2.61 6.91 0.54
N ARG A 19 2.08 7.63 -0.45
CA ARG A 19 1.23 7.05 -1.50
C ARG A 19 1.98 6.02 -2.32
N ASP A 20 3.15 6.35 -2.86
CA ASP A 20 3.90 5.41 -3.68
C ASP A 20 4.48 4.28 -2.85
N PHE A 21 4.82 4.52 -1.57
CA PHE A 21 5.20 3.46 -0.65
C PHE A 21 4.09 2.41 -0.51
N VAL A 22 2.88 2.84 -0.15
CA VAL A 22 1.73 1.94 0.03
C VAL A 22 1.38 1.23 -1.28
N LYS A 23 1.29 1.96 -2.39
CA LYS A 23 1.05 1.37 -3.73
C LYS A 23 2.08 0.30 -4.07
N THR A 24 3.35 0.54 -3.78
CA THR A 24 4.45 -0.41 -4.06
C THR A 24 4.32 -1.69 -3.22
N ILE A 25 3.97 -1.57 -1.93
CA ILE A 25 3.75 -2.74 -1.06
C ILE A 25 2.59 -3.59 -1.60
N ILE A 26 1.44 -2.96 -1.90
CA ILE A 26 0.27 -3.65 -2.47
C ILE A 26 0.61 -4.32 -3.81
N SER A 27 1.33 -3.61 -4.69
CA SER A 27 1.78 -4.13 -5.99
C SER A 27 2.58 -5.42 -5.84
N ILE A 28 3.53 -5.45 -4.91
CA ILE A 28 4.39 -6.62 -4.64
C ILE A 28 3.57 -7.77 -4.03
N GLU A 29 2.78 -7.50 -2.99
CA GLU A 29 2.06 -8.55 -2.27
C GLU A 29 0.94 -9.18 -3.10
N LYS A 30 0.22 -8.38 -3.89
CA LYS A 30 -0.95 -8.82 -4.67
C LYS A 30 -0.61 -9.10 -6.13
N ALA A 31 0.64 -8.89 -6.54
CA ALA A 31 1.12 -9.01 -7.92
C ALA A 31 0.31 -8.14 -8.91
N ILE A 32 -0.04 -6.91 -8.50
CA ILE A 32 -0.78 -5.93 -9.32
C ILE A 32 0.19 -4.89 -9.86
N ASN A 33 0.22 -4.71 -11.17
CA ASN A 33 1.03 -3.67 -11.82
C ASN A 33 0.21 -2.55 -12.46
N ASP A 34 -1.13 -2.64 -12.39
CA ASP A 34 -2.02 -1.61 -12.92
C ASP A 34 -2.08 -0.43 -11.95
N GLU A 35 -1.49 0.69 -12.35
CA GLU A 35 -1.40 1.88 -11.51
C GLU A 35 -2.76 2.48 -11.16
N SER A 36 -3.75 2.39 -12.06
CA SER A 36 -5.10 2.91 -11.80
C SER A 36 -5.82 2.10 -10.72
N VAL A 37 -5.58 0.79 -10.68
CA VAL A 37 -6.08 -0.10 -9.63
C VAL A 37 -5.39 0.21 -8.31
N LEU A 38 -4.07 0.43 -8.33
CA LEU A 38 -3.29 0.78 -7.13
C LEU A 38 -3.69 2.14 -6.55
N ASP A 39 -3.98 3.13 -7.40
CA ASP A 39 -4.46 4.44 -6.97
C ASP A 39 -5.81 4.33 -6.25
N LYS A 40 -6.74 3.53 -6.79
CA LYS A 40 -8.04 3.31 -6.15
C LYS A 40 -7.93 2.55 -4.83
N LEU A 41 -7.09 1.51 -4.78
CA LEU A 41 -6.82 0.77 -3.53
C LEU A 41 -6.20 1.68 -2.45
N TYR A 42 -5.36 2.64 -2.85
CA TYR A 42 -4.81 3.63 -1.93
C TYR A 42 -5.87 4.60 -1.42
N ASP A 43 -6.73 5.12 -2.30
CA ASP A 43 -7.79 6.06 -1.91
C ASP A 43 -8.78 5.40 -0.95
N ASP A 44 -9.23 4.19 -1.27
CA ASP A 44 -10.11 3.41 -0.39
C ASP A 44 -9.42 3.05 0.95
N TYR A 45 -8.09 2.83 0.95
CA TYR A 45 -7.29 2.63 2.17
C TYR A 45 -7.25 3.89 3.05
N MET A 46 -7.03 5.06 2.46
CA MET A 46 -6.96 6.34 3.18
C MET A 46 -8.33 6.80 3.72
N ASP A 47 -9.42 6.41 3.07
CA ASP A 47 -10.79 6.73 3.50
C ASP A 47 -11.26 5.86 4.67
N ASN A 48 -10.54 4.77 5.01
CA ASN A 48 -10.88 3.86 6.10
C ASN A 48 -9.87 3.97 7.26
N ASP A 49 -10.23 4.75 8.28
CA ASP A 49 -9.43 4.97 9.51
C ASP A 49 -9.04 3.69 10.29
N SER A 50 -9.63 2.54 9.96
CA SER A 50 -9.38 1.26 10.65
C SER A 50 -8.35 0.37 9.96
N LEU A 51 -7.85 0.76 8.78
CA LEU A 51 -6.94 -0.06 7.99
C LEU A 51 -5.47 0.12 8.36
N ASN A 52 -4.79 -0.98 8.69
CA ASN A 52 -3.33 -1.06 8.73
C ASN A 52 -2.79 -1.68 7.44
N LEU A 53 -1.55 -1.35 7.07
CA LEU A 53 -0.90 -1.79 5.82
C LEU A 53 -0.88 -3.31 5.56
N LEU A 54 -0.93 -4.15 6.61
CA LEU A 54 -0.80 -5.62 6.53
C LEU A 54 -2.15 -6.34 6.68
N HIS A 55 -3.22 -5.86 6.03
CA HIS A 55 -4.56 -6.40 6.23
C HIS A 55 -5.09 -7.20 5.03
N GLU A 56 -5.89 -8.24 5.31
CA GLU A 56 -6.59 -9.07 4.32
C GLU A 56 -7.69 -8.28 3.55
N GLU A 57 -8.04 -7.08 4.00
CA GLU A 57 -9.07 -6.23 3.36
C GLU A 57 -8.71 -5.83 1.93
N PHE A 58 -7.42 -5.76 1.57
CA PHE A 58 -7.03 -5.54 0.17
C PHE A 58 -7.55 -6.63 -0.77
N ASP A 59 -7.68 -7.87 -0.30
CA ASP A 59 -8.25 -8.94 -1.13
C ASP A 59 -9.74 -8.70 -1.43
N TYR A 60 -10.50 -8.24 -0.43
CA TYR A 60 -11.91 -7.88 -0.60
C TYR A 60 -12.09 -6.71 -1.58
N MET A 61 -11.26 -5.68 -1.47
CA MET A 61 -11.29 -4.52 -2.37
C MET A 61 -10.97 -4.94 -3.82
N ILE A 62 -9.97 -5.79 -4.01
CA ILE A 62 -9.62 -6.33 -5.35
C ILE A 62 -10.79 -7.14 -5.93
N GLU A 63 -11.49 -7.93 -5.12
CA GLU A 63 -12.68 -8.65 -5.58
C GLU A 63 -13.82 -7.72 -6.00
N GLU A 64 -14.04 -6.60 -5.29
CA GLU A 64 -15.04 -5.61 -5.69
C GLU A 64 -14.71 -4.92 -7.02
N LEU A 65 -13.42 -4.64 -7.29
CA LEU A 65 -12.98 -4.04 -8.55
C LEU A 65 -13.14 -4.96 -9.77
N ARG A 66 -13.24 -6.27 -9.55
CA ARG A 66 -13.40 -7.27 -10.61
C ARG A 66 -14.86 -7.49 -11.02
N LYS A 67 -15.83 -6.92 -10.28
CA LYS A 67 -17.26 -6.99 -10.61
C LYS A 67 -17.63 -5.98 -11.68
#